data_AF-X1NWL7-F1
#
_entry.id   AF-X1NWL7-F1
#
_cell.length_a   1.000
_cell.length_b   1.000
_cell.length_c   1.000
_cell.angle_alpha   90.00
_cell.angle_beta   90.00
_cell.angle_gamma   90.00
#
_symmetry.space_group_name_H-M   'P 1'
#
loop_
_entity.id
_entity.type
_entity.pdbx_description
1 polymer ?
#
loop_
_entity_poly.entity_id
_entity_poly.type
_entity_poly.pdbx_seq_one_letter_code
_entity_poly.pdbx_strand_id
1 'polypeptide(L)'
;DVKGLVRLDYWVLGGTLAYVLAYAAVSLFWRRRRYWRQLAWAVFGGACLTLASMLALGVGTLLGFDQLFWQFHQLFFSNEFWSAEGYMLLLFTEEFFYDAALFCALGSTGLALILGGVSGGWLIFTRKRAKV
;
A
#
# COMPACT_ATOMS: atom_id res chain seq x y z
N ASP A 1 17.85 -7.23 -10.63
CA ASP A 1 18.66 -7.51 -9.43
C ASP A 1 17.93 -6.96 -8.20
N VAL A 2 17.98 -7.68 -7.07
CA VAL A 2 17.21 -7.37 -5.85
C VAL A 2 17.59 -6.02 -5.28
N LYS A 3 18.90 -5.69 -5.25
CA LYS A 3 19.38 -4.40 -4.73
C LYS A 3 18.85 -3.21 -5.52
N GLY A 4 18.75 -3.37 -6.84
CA GLY A 4 18.16 -2.37 -7.73
C GLY A 4 16.67 -2.18 -7.45
N LEU A 5 15.93 -3.27 -7.27
CA LEU A 5 14.50 -3.23 -6.95
C LEU A 5 14.23 -2.57 -5.59
N VAL A 6 14.99 -2.93 -4.54
CA VAL A 6 14.88 -2.31 -3.21
C VAL A 6 15.22 -0.82 -3.27
N ARG A 7 16.24 -0.43 -4.03
CA ARG A 7 16.58 0.99 -4.20
C ARG A 7 15.47 1.75 -4.94
N LEU A 8 14.88 1.15 -5.98
CA LEU A 8 13.75 1.72 -6.69
C LEU A 8 12.57 1.94 -5.74
N ASP A 9 12.25 0.95 -4.91
CA ASP A 9 11.20 1.05 -3.90
C ASP A 9 11.43 2.25 -2.96
N TYR A 10 12.64 2.41 -2.41
CA TYR A 10 12.97 3.57 -1.58
C TYR A 10 12.83 4.91 -2.30
N TRP A 11 13.21 5.00 -3.59
CA TRP A 11 13.02 6.22 -4.38
C TRP A 11 11.55 6.54 -4.61
N VAL A 12 10.73 5.53 -4.93
CA VAL A 12 9.29 5.68 -5.11
C VAL A 12 8.64 6.08 -3.79
N LEU A 13 8.99 5.43 -2.69
CA LEU A 13 8.51 5.76 -1.35
C LEU A 13 8.85 7.19 -0.98
N GLY A 14 10.11 7.60 -1.16
CA GLY A 14 10.57 8.95 -0.85
C GLY A 14 9.86 10.01 -1.71
N GLY A 15 9.75 9.78 -3.01
CA GLY A 15 9.08 10.69 -3.94
C GLY A 15 7.58 10.83 -3.67
N THR A 16 6.88 9.71 -3.43
CA THR A 16 5.44 9.73 -3.10
C THR A 16 5.18 10.37 -1.75
N LEU A 17 6.02 10.11 -0.74
CA LEU A 17 5.93 10.77 0.57
C LEU A 17 6.11 12.28 0.44
N ALA A 18 7.14 12.73 -0.27
CA ALA A 18 7.38 14.16 -0.51
C ALA A 18 6.19 14.82 -1.22
N TYR A 19 5.63 14.17 -2.23
CA TYR A 19 4.43 14.64 -2.94
C TYR A 19 3.21 14.75 -2.01
N VAL A 20 2.93 13.71 -1.22
CA VAL A 20 1.79 13.70 -0.29
C VAL A 20 1.93 14.79 0.77
N LEU A 21 3.13 14.97 1.34
CA LEU A 21 3.39 16.02 2.32
C LEU A 21 3.23 17.42 1.73
N ALA A 22 3.76 17.65 0.52
CA ALA A 22 3.61 18.93 -0.18
C ALA A 22 2.14 19.21 -0.50
N TYR A 23 1.41 18.22 -1.02
CA TYR A 23 -0.02 18.34 -1.33
C TYR A 23 -0.86 18.61 -0.07
N ALA A 24 -0.58 17.90 1.02
CA ALA A 24 -1.24 18.11 2.30
C ALA A 24 -0.94 19.51 2.86
N ALA A 25 0.32 19.96 2.83
CA ALA A 25 0.72 21.29 3.27
C ALA A 25 -0.02 22.38 2.49
N VAL A 26 0.01 22.35 1.15
CA VAL A 26 -0.70 23.32 0.31
C VAL A 26 -2.20 23.32 0.60
N SER A 27 -2.81 22.14 0.75
CA SER A 27 -4.23 21.99 1.04
C SER A 27 -4.63 22.56 2.42
N LEU A 28 -3.76 22.41 3.42
CA LEU A 28 -4.00 22.89 4.78
C LEU A 28 -3.76 24.41 4.92
N PHE A 29 -2.71 24.94 4.29
CA PHE A 29 -2.30 26.34 4.48
C PHE A 29 -3.03 27.35 3.58
N TRP A 30 -3.42 26.99 2.35
CA TRP A 30 -3.84 28.01 1.37
C TRP A 30 -5.35 28.29 1.28
N ARG A 31 -6.26 27.30 1.44
CA ARG A 31 -7.73 27.50 1.32
C ARG A 31 -8.56 26.56 2.22
N ARG A 32 -8.75 26.99 3.46
CA ARG A 32 -9.16 26.23 4.66
C ARG A 32 -10.47 25.40 4.68
N ARG A 33 -11.36 25.40 3.67
CA ARG A 33 -12.62 24.61 3.75
C ARG A 33 -12.91 23.69 2.57
N ARG A 34 -12.70 24.17 1.34
CA ARG A 34 -12.94 23.37 0.13
C ARG A 34 -11.91 22.25 -0.07
N TYR A 35 -10.65 22.52 0.28
CA TYR A 35 -9.52 21.61 0.07
C TYR A 35 -9.46 20.52 1.14
N TRP A 36 -9.97 20.77 2.35
CA TRP A 36 -10.11 19.75 3.39
C TRP A 36 -11.04 18.63 2.95
N ARG A 37 -12.12 18.98 2.26
CA ARG A 37 -13.03 18.00 1.69
C ARG A 37 -12.41 17.20 0.54
N GLN A 38 -11.63 17.86 -0.31
CA GLN A 38 -10.89 17.17 -1.37
C GLN A 38 -9.82 16.24 -0.81
N LEU A 39 -9.08 16.67 0.22
CA LEU A 39 -8.09 15.86 0.90
C LEU A 39 -8.73 14.64 1.57
N ALA A 40 -9.85 14.82 2.28
CA ALA A 40 -10.58 13.71 2.89
C ALA A 40 -11.08 12.70 1.83
N TRP A 41 -11.59 13.16 0.68
CA TRP A 41 -11.95 12.26 -0.42
C TRP A 41 -10.75 11.54 -1.03
N ALA A 42 -9.60 12.22 -1.16
CA ALA A 42 -8.38 11.60 -1.66
C ALA A 42 -7.86 10.52 -0.72
N VAL A 43 -7.84 10.78 0.60
CA VAL A 43 -7.45 9.80 1.62
C VAL A 43 -8.42 8.62 1.65
N PHE A 44 -9.72 8.88 1.59
CA PHE A 44 -10.74 7.83 1.56
C PHE A 44 -10.61 6.96 0.30
N GLY A 45 -10.46 7.58 -0.87
CA GLY A 45 -10.26 6.86 -2.13
C GLY A 45 -8.97 6.04 -2.13
N GLY A 46 -7.88 6.59 -1.60
CA GLY A 46 -6.61 5.87 -1.43
C GLY A 46 -6.76 4.66 -0.50
N ALA A 47 -7.45 4.83 0.64
CA ALA A 47 -7.73 3.73 1.56
C ALA A 47 -8.57 2.62 0.89
N CYS A 48 -9.63 2.98 0.15
CA CYS A 48 -10.43 2.01 -0.60
C CYS A 48 -9.60 1.27 -1.65
N LEU A 49 -8.73 1.98 -2.38
CA LEU A 49 -7.84 1.36 -3.35
C LEU A 49 -6.89 0.37 -2.68
N THR A 50 -6.24 0.75 -1.57
CA THR A 50 -5.35 -0.15 -0.82
C THR A 50 -6.10 -1.39 -0.34
N LEU A 51 -7.29 -1.25 0.24
CA LEU A 51 -8.09 -2.39 0.69
C LEU A 51 -8.51 -3.31 -0.47
N ALA A 52 -8.90 -2.74 -1.62
CA ALA A 52 -9.22 -3.51 -2.80
C ALA A 52 -7.98 -4.29 -3.32
N SER A 53 -6.80 -3.66 -3.33
CA SER A 53 -5.54 -4.31 -3.68
C SER A 53 -5.18 -5.42 -2.71
N MET A 54 -5.30 -5.20 -1.39
CA MET A 54 -5.02 -6.22 -0.37
C MET A 54 -5.99 -7.41 -0.50
N LEU A 55 -7.27 -7.15 -0.77
CA LEU A 55 -8.25 -8.20 -1.01
C LEU A 55 -7.92 -9.00 -2.28
N ALA A 56 -7.58 -8.32 -3.38
CA ALA A 56 -7.21 -8.98 -4.62
C ALA A 56 -5.95 -9.85 -4.46
N LEU A 57 -4.92 -9.35 -3.77
CA LEU A 57 -3.72 -10.11 -3.46
C LEU A 57 -4.04 -11.31 -2.57
N GLY A 58 -4.80 -11.13 -1.48
CA GLY A 58 -5.17 -12.21 -0.57
C GLY A 58 -6.01 -13.30 -1.24
N VAL A 59 -6.96 -12.93 -2.11
CA VAL A 59 -7.70 -13.91 -2.91
C VAL A 59 -6.78 -14.60 -3.91
N GLY A 60 -5.90 -13.86 -4.59
CA GLY A 60 -4.92 -14.41 -5.53
C GLY A 60 -3.99 -15.44 -4.88
N THR A 61 -3.51 -15.16 -3.66
CA THR A 61 -2.67 -16.11 -2.91
C THR A 61 -3.43 -17.39 -2.55
N LEU A 62 -4.73 -17.30 -2.22
CA LEU A 62 -5.54 -18.48 -1.88
C LEU A 62 -5.89 -19.34 -3.11
N LEU A 63 -6.09 -18.72 -4.27
CA LEU A 63 -6.48 -19.41 -5.50
C LEU A 63 -5.30 -20.04 -6.25
N GLY A 64 -4.09 -19.49 -6.13
CA GLY A 64 -2.93 -19.97 -6.88
C GLY A 64 -1.68 -19.16 -6.61
N PHE A 65 -1.11 -19.32 -5.42
CA PHE A 65 0.12 -18.64 -5.02
C PHE A 65 1.27 -18.89 -6.01
N ASP A 66 1.49 -20.13 -6.46
CA ASP A 66 2.60 -20.46 -7.36
C ASP A 66 2.57 -19.66 -8.66
N GLN A 67 1.38 -19.50 -9.25
CA GLN A 67 1.22 -18.74 -10.49
C GLN A 67 1.36 -17.23 -10.28
N LEU A 68 0.84 -16.71 -9.16
CA LEU A 68 0.99 -15.30 -8.79
C LEU A 68 2.47 -14.96 -8.52
N PHE A 69 3.15 -15.82 -7.77
CA PHE A 69 4.57 -15.69 -7.47
C PHE A 69 5.42 -15.80 -8.74
N TRP A 70 5.10 -16.75 -9.63
CA TRP A 70 5.69 -16.82 -10.97
C TRP A 70 5.59 -15.44 -11.61
N GLN A 71 4.37 -14.97 -11.91
CA GLN A 71 4.16 -13.71 -12.65
C GLN A 71 4.90 -12.51 -12.04
N PHE A 72 4.87 -12.39 -10.71
CA PHE A 72 5.65 -11.40 -9.98
C PHE A 72 7.14 -11.52 -10.31
N HIS A 73 7.68 -12.73 -10.22
CA HIS A 73 9.08 -13.01 -10.47
C HIS A 73 9.49 -12.63 -11.90
N GLN A 74 8.70 -12.97 -12.92
CA GLN A 74 8.98 -12.60 -14.33
C GLN A 74 9.06 -11.10 -14.55
N LEU A 75 8.23 -10.35 -13.82
CA LEU A 75 8.11 -8.92 -13.97
C LEU A 75 9.33 -8.18 -13.41
N PHE A 76 9.91 -8.69 -12.33
CA PHE A 76 11.01 -8.01 -11.62
C PHE A 76 12.38 -8.67 -11.78
N PHE A 77 12.42 -9.94 -12.19
CA PHE A 77 13.64 -10.74 -12.26
C PHE A 77 13.68 -11.57 -13.54
N SER A 78 14.87 -11.63 -14.14
CA SER A 78 15.15 -12.41 -15.35
C SER A 78 15.94 -13.69 -15.08
N ASN A 79 16.13 -14.06 -13.82
CA ASN A 79 16.93 -15.22 -13.37
C ASN A 79 16.05 -16.19 -12.57
N GLU A 80 16.51 -17.40 -12.29
CA GLU A 80 15.77 -18.39 -11.48
C GLU A 80 16.45 -18.66 -10.12
N PHE A 81 17.16 -17.67 -9.57
CA PHE A 81 17.93 -17.87 -8.32
C PHE A 81 17.07 -18.10 -7.07
N TRP A 82 15.75 -17.94 -7.18
CA TRP A 82 14.80 -18.20 -6.10
C TRP A 82 14.50 -19.69 -5.89
N SER A 83 14.66 -20.52 -6.94
CA SER A 83 14.35 -21.96 -6.94
C SER A 83 15.61 -22.84 -6.91
N ALA A 84 16.79 -22.26 -7.14
CA ALA A 84 18.05 -23.00 -7.08
C ALA A 84 18.38 -23.40 -5.63
N GLU A 85 18.95 -24.59 -5.43
CA GLU A 85 19.55 -25.04 -4.16
C GLU A 85 20.65 -24.05 -3.74
N GLY A 86 20.27 -23.03 -2.97
CA GLY A 86 21.10 -21.87 -2.73
C GLY A 86 20.86 -21.27 -1.36
N TYR A 87 21.84 -20.50 -0.89
CA TYR A 87 21.85 -19.87 0.43
C TYR A 87 20.66 -18.94 0.71
N MET A 88 19.84 -18.58 -0.29
CA MET A 88 18.65 -17.74 -0.09
C MET A 88 17.63 -18.43 0.82
N LEU A 89 17.34 -19.72 0.62
CA LEU A 89 16.40 -20.46 1.47
C LEU A 89 16.93 -20.68 2.89
N LEU A 90 18.25 -20.65 3.08
CA LEU A 90 18.91 -20.74 4.39
C LEU A 90 18.87 -19.40 5.14
N LEU A 91 18.98 -18.28 4.43
CA LEU A 91 18.96 -16.93 5.02
C LEU A 91 17.53 -16.39 5.20
N PHE A 92 16.61 -16.77 4.33
CA PHE A 92 15.21 -16.38 4.34
C PHE A 92 14.35 -17.63 4.26
N THR A 93 13.96 -18.14 5.42
CA THR A 93 13.10 -19.32 5.55
C THR A 93 11.67 -19.02 5.11
N GLU A 94 10.87 -20.05 4.88
CA GLU A 94 9.44 -19.92 4.61
C GLU A 94 8.73 -19.10 5.70
N GLU A 95 9.00 -19.41 6.97
CA GLU A 95 8.47 -18.69 8.14
C GLU A 95 8.81 -17.19 8.09
N PHE A 96 10.05 -16.83 7.69
CA PHE A 96 10.43 -15.43 7.53
C PHE A 96 9.55 -14.72 6.49
N PHE A 97 9.31 -15.35 5.33
CA PHE A 97 8.47 -14.75 4.29
C PHE A 97 7.01 -14.69 4.71
N TYR A 98 6.51 -15.69 5.42
CA TYR A 98 5.17 -15.71 5.97
C TYR A 98 4.96 -14.55 6.95
N ASP A 99 5.85 -14.40 7.94
CA ASP A 99 5.79 -13.33 8.93
C ASP A 99 5.92 -11.95 8.28
N ALA A 100 6.83 -11.79 7.32
CA ALA A 100 7.01 -10.55 6.58
C ALA A 100 5.75 -10.19 5.76
N ALA A 101 5.16 -11.16 5.07
CA ALA A 101 3.92 -10.97 4.32
C ALA A 101 2.76 -10.58 5.25
N LEU A 102 2.64 -11.25 6.40
CA LEU A 102 1.64 -10.95 7.41
C LEU A 102 1.81 -9.53 7.97
N PHE A 103 3.04 -9.14 8.31
CA PHE A 103 3.36 -7.79 8.79
C PHE A 103 2.95 -6.72 7.77
N CYS A 104 3.33 -6.91 6.50
CA CYS A 104 2.97 -5.99 5.42
C CYS A 104 1.45 -5.93 5.19
N ALA A 105 0.78 -7.09 5.17
CA ALA A 105 -0.67 -7.18 4.94
C ALA A 105 -1.46 -6.52 6.07
N LEU A 106 -1.15 -6.85 7.33
CA LEU A 106 -1.81 -6.29 8.50
C LEU A 106 -1.51 -4.81 8.68
N GLY A 107 -0.25 -4.40 8.50
CA GLY A 107 0.16 -3.00 8.60
C GLY A 107 -0.54 -2.13 7.56
N SER A 108 -0.54 -2.55 6.29
CA SER A 108 -1.15 -1.80 5.19
C SER A 108 -2.68 -1.77 5.31
N THR A 109 -3.30 -2.91 5.62
CA THR A 109 -4.76 -3.00 5.80
C THR A 109 -5.22 -2.20 7.01
N GLY A 110 -4.53 -2.32 8.15
CA GLY A 110 -4.84 -1.59 9.37
C GLY A 110 -4.75 -0.08 9.18
N LEU A 111 -3.67 0.39 8.54
CA LEU A 111 -3.51 1.82 8.24
C LEU A 111 -4.60 2.32 7.27
N ALA A 112 -4.93 1.54 6.24
CA ALA A 112 -6.00 1.89 5.30
C ALA A 112 -7.37 1.96 6.00
N LEU A 113 -7.69 1.02 6.90
CA LEU A 113 -8.93 1.04 7.68
C LEU A 113 -9.01 2.28 8.58
N ILE A 114 -7.93 2.63 9.27
CA ILE A 114 -7.88 3.80 10.15
C ILE A 114 -8.06 5.08 9.33
N LEU A 115 -7.25 5.27 8.28
CA LEU A 115 -7.29 6.49 7.47
C LEU A 115 -8.60 6.61 6.68
N GLY A 116 -9.09 5.51 6.12
CA GLY A 116 -10.39 5.43 5.45
C GLY A 116 -11.56 5.71 6.40
N GLY A 117 -11.54 5.11 7.59
CA GLY A 117 -12.55 5.33 8.62
C GLY A 117 -12.61 6.79 9.10
N VAL A 118 -11.45 7.40 9.39
CA VAL A 118 -11.36 8.80 9.83
C VAL A 118 -11.82 9.75 8.73
N SER A 119 -11.33 9.58 7.51
CA SER A 119 -11.69 10.46 6.38
C SER A 119 -13.16 10.30 5.96
N GLY A 120 -13.65 9.06 5.84
CA GLY A 120 -15.04 8.76 5.55
C GLY A 120 -16.00 9.27 6.63
N GLY A 121 -15.67 9.06 7.91
CA GLY A 121 -16.44 9.56 9.05
C GLY A 121 -16.54 11.10 9.04
N TRP A 122 -15.42 11.78 8.79
CA TRP A 122 -15.40 13.24 8.67
C TRP A 122 -16.25 13.76 7.49
N LEU A 123 -16.20 13.08 6.34
CA LEU A 123 -17.02 13.41 5.16
C LEU A 123 -18.53 13.27 5.45
N ILE A 124 -18.93 12.20 6.14
CA ILE A 124 -20.34 11.99 6.54
C ILE A 124 -20.79 13.07 7.52
N PHE A 125 -19.97 13.38 8.53
CA PHE A 125 -20.30 14.37 9.56
C PHE A 125 -20.44 15.79 8.99
N THR A 126 -19.52 16.19 8.12
CA THR A 126 -19.56 17.52 7.49
C THR A 126 -20.70 17.67 6.48
N ARG A 127 -21.11 16.60 5.79
CA ARG A 127 -22.30 16.59 4.93
C ARG A 127 -23.59 16.78 5.72
N LYS A 128 -23.71 16.18 6.91
CA LYS A 128 -24.89 16.35 7.79
C LYS A 128 -25.03 17.80 8.27
N ARG A 129 -23.94 18.45 8.68
CA ARG A 129 -23.95 19.87 9.12
C ARG A 129 -24.26 20.88 8.01
N ALA A 130 -24.06 20.54 6.74
CA ALA A 130 -24.39 21.42 5.62
C ALA A 130 -25.87 21.36 5.20
N LYS A 131 -26.63 20.39 5.72
CA LYS A 131 -28.06 20.19 5.45
C LYS A 131 -28.97 20.65 6.60
N VAL A 132 -28.40 21.00 7.74
CA VAL A 132 -29.07 21.61 8.92
C VAL A 132 -28.83 23.10 8.84
#